data_AF-A0A439SCE0-F1
#
_entry.id   AF-A0A439SCE0-F1
#
_cell.length_a   1.000
_cell.length_b   1.000
_cell.length_c   1.000
_cell.angle_alpha   90.00
_cell.angle_beta   90.00
_cell.angle_gamma   90.00
#
_symmetry.space_group_name_H-M   'P 1'
#
loop_
_entity.id
_entity.type
_entity.pdbx_description
1 polymer ?
#
loop_
_entity_poly.entity_id
_entity_poly.type
_entity_poly.pdbx_seq_one_letter_code
_entity_poly.pdbx_strand_id
1 'polypeptide(L)'
;VAQMRAVEAIRDALPGAIIVGDSTQPVYAANLYYDHDRPGGWFNAATGFGALGYGPPAAIGAALAVPEAPVVCLTGDGGFQFTLPELG
;
A
#
# COMPACT_ATOMS: atom_id res chain seq x y z
N VAL A 1 1.38 -17.65 3.39
CA VAL A 1 -0.08 -17.84 3.26
C VAL A 1 -0.87 -16.71 3.94
N ALA A 2 -0.75 -16.49 5.25
CA ALA A 2 -1.55 -15.44 5.93
C ALA A 2 -1.29 -14.02 5.39
N GLN A 3 -0.03 -13.67 5.16
CA GLN A 3 0.37 -12.35 4.63
C GLN A 3 -0.24 -12.05 3.26
N MET A 4 -0.20 -13.02 2.34
CA MET A 4 -0.80 -12.89 1.01
C MET A 4 -2.31 -12.72 1.07
N ARG A 5 -2.99 -13.50 1.92
CA ARG A 5 -4.45 -13.43 2.08
C ARG A 5 -4.93 -12.04 2.49
N ALA A 6 -4.14 -11.30 3.27
CA ALA A 6 -4.48 -9.93 3.65
C ALA A 6 -4.55 -9.01 2.42
N VAL A 7 -3.55 -9.10 1.53
CA VAL A 7 -3.49 -8.26 0.31
C VAL A 7 -4.53 -8.69 -0.71
N GLU A 8 -4.75 -10.00 -0.88
CA GLU A 8 -5.80 -10.54 -1.75
C GLU A 8 -7.20 -10.13 -1.27
N ALA A 9 -7.47 -10.19 0.03
CA ALA A 9 -8.75 -9.78 0.59
C ALA A 9 -9.05 -8.29 0.34
N ILE A 10 -8.02 -7.43 0.36
CA ILE A 10 -8.18 -6.00 0.01
C ILE A 10 -8.61 -5.87 -1.45
N ARG A 11 -7.91 -6.54 -2.39
CA ARG A 11 -8.24 -6.50 -3.82
C ARG A 11 -9.65 -7.02 -4.08
N ASP A 12 -10.00 -8.14 -3.48
CA ASP A 12 -11.29 -8.79 -3.71
C ASP A 12 -12.46 -7.95 -3.13
N ALA A 13 -12.22 -7.23 -2.03
CA ALA A 13 -13.21 -6.33 -1.44
C ALA A 13 -13.30 -4.97 -2.16
N LEU A 14 -12.21 -4.51 -2.77
CA LEU A 14 -12.11 -3.22 -3.47
C LEU A 14 -11.48 -3.41 -4.86
N PRO A 15 -12.22 -3.96 -5.84
CA PRO A 15 -11.71 -4.12 -7.19
C PRO A 15 -11.26 -2.79 -7.81
N GLY A 16 -10.12 -2.78 -8.47
CA GLY A 16 -9.54 -1.59 -9.09
C GLY A 16 -9.02 -0.53 -8.11
N ALA A 17 -8.87 -0.85 -6.82
CA ALA A 17 -8.23 0.03 -5.85
C ALA A 17 -6.73 0.25 -6.16
N ILE A 18 -6.17 1.33 -5.65
CA ILE A 18 -4.72 1.53 -5.58
C ILE A 18 -4.27 1.14 -4.18
N ILE A 19 -3.38 0.15 -4.07
CA ILE A 19 -2.81 -0.30 -2.81
C ILE A 19 -1.37 0.22 -2.72
N VAL A 20 -1.13 1.08 -1.74
CA VAL A 20 0.16 1.68 -1.45
C VAL A 20 0.77 1.00 -0.23
N GLY A 21 1.91 0.32 -0.41
CA GLY A 21 2.56 -0.46 0.64
C GLY A 21 3.72 0.26 1.33
N ASP A 22 3.76 0.16 2.65
CA ASP A 22 4.95 0.49 3.46
C ASP A 22 5.85 -0.75 3.65
N SER A 23 7.02 -0.59 4.28
CA SER A 23 7.96 -1.68 4.61
C SER A 23 7.38 -2.64 5.66
N THR A 24 6.53 -3.58 5.22
CA THR A 24 5.78 -4.50 6.08
C THR A 24 5.81 -5.94 5.54
N GLN A 25 5.59 -6.93 6.43
CA GLN A 25 5.55 -8.35 6.03
C GLN A 25 4.53 -8.67 4.91
N PRO A 26 3.29 -8.15 4.93
CA PRO A 26 2.35 -8.31 3.81
C PRO A 26 2.91 -7.80 2.49
N VAL A 27 3.55 -6.63 2.50
CA VAL A 27 4.10 -6.00 1.29
C VAL A 27 5.31 -6.76 0.77
N TYR A 28 6.22 -7.23 1.64
CA TYR A 28 7.34 -8.08 1.23
C TYR A 28 6.86 -9.40 0.61
N ALA A 29 5.84 -10.03 1.19
CA ALA A 29 5.24 -11.24 0.63
C ALA A 29 4.56 -10.96 -0.72
N ALA A 30 3.82 -9.86 -0.82
CA ALA A 30 3.12 -9.47 -2.03
C ALA A 30 4.07 -9.15 -3.18
N ASN A 31 5.22 -8.53 -2.93
CA ASN A 31 6.22 -8.30 -3.98
C ASN A 31 6.71 -9.58 -4.68
N LEU A 32 6.57 -10.75 -4.05
CA LEU A 32 6.99 -12.03 -4.63
C LEU A 32 5.86 -12.75 -5.39
N TYR A 33 4.60 -12.55 -5.00
CA TYR A 33 3.50 -13.42 -5.41
C TYR A 33 2.18 -12.71 -5.74
N TYR A 34 2.10 -11.40 -5.53
CA TYR A 34 0.88 -10.64 -5.76
C TYR A 34 0.81 -10.12 -7.18
N ASP A 35 -0.32 -10.39 -7.83
CA ASP A 35 -0.69 -9.73 -9.07
C ASP A 35 -1.95 -8.91 -8.86
N HIS A 36 -1.91 -7.69 -9.37
CA HIS A 36 -2.95 -6.70 -9.17
C HIS A 36 -3.90 -6.67 -10.36
N ASP A 37 -5.17 -6.30 -10.14
CA ASP A 37 -6.22 -6.34 -11.16
C ASP A 37 -6.24 -5.12 -12.08
N ARG A 38 -5.30 -4.18 -11.89
CA ARG A 38 -5.11 -3.01 -12.77
C ARG A 38 -3.65 -2.58 -12.92
N PRO A 39 -3.29 -1.98 -14.06
CA PRO A 39 -2.02 -1.27 -14.19
C PRO A 39 -1.88 -0.15 -13.15
N GLY A 40 -0.70 -0.06 -12.53
CA GLY A 40 -0.37 1.00 -11.58
C GLY A 40 -1.12 0.95 -10.25
N GLY A 41 -1.89 -0.10 -9.95
CA GLY A 41 -2.62 -0.20 -8.69
C GLY A 41 -1.83 -0.83 -7.53
N TRP A 42 -0.58 -1.27 -7.75
CA TRP A 42 0.31 -1.74 -6.69
C TRP A 42 1.67 -1.04 -6.77
N PHE A 43 2.04 -0.32 -5.72
CA PHE A 43 3.40 0.23 -5.55
C PHE A 43 3.72 0.42 -4.06
N ASN A 44 5.01 0.38 -3.71
CA ASN A 44 5.41 0.35 -2.31
C ASN A 44 6.87 0.78 -2.06
N ALA A 45 7.18 1.07 -0.79
CA ALA A 45 8.54 1.38 -0.34
C ALA A 45 9.45 0.15 -0.16
N ALA A 46 8.88 -1.05 -0.08
CA ALA A 46 9.62 -2.30 0.14
C ALA A 46 10.44 -2.75 -1.08
N THR A 47 10.41 -1.98 -2.17
CA THR A 47 11.34 -2.07 -3.30
C THR A 47 12.25 -0.84 -3.33
N GLY A 48 13.57 -1.02 -3.43
CA GLY A 48 14.53 0.09 -3.44
C GLY A 48 15.05 0.45 -2.04
N PHE A 49 14.82 1.69 -1.58
CA PHE A 49 15.43 2.22 -0.34
C PHE A 49 14.78 1.69 0.95
N GLY A 50 13.55 1.15 0.90
CA GLY A 50 12.92 0.56 2.09
C GLY A 50 12.45 1.58 3.14
N ALA A 51 12.16 2.83 2.74
CA ALA A 51 11.85 3.92 3.67
C ALA A 51 10.59 3.65 4.51
N LEU A 52 10.75 3.64 5.85
CA LEU A 52 9.62 3.62 6.79
C LEU A 52 8.86 4.95 6.72
N GLY A 53 7.53 4.88 6.78
CA GLY A 53 6.65 6.06 6.73
C GLY A 53 6.33 6.54 5.33
N TYR A 54 6.76 5.81 4.29
CA TYR A 54 6.41 6.13 2.91
C TYR A 54 4.90 6.01 2.64
N GLY A 55 4.24 5.02 3.26
CA GLY A 55 2.86 4.64 2.94
C GLY A 55 1.87 5.81 2.99
N PRO A 56 1.73 6.54 4.12
CA PRO A 56 0.74 7.61 4.27
C PRO A 56 0.86 8.76 3.24
N PRO A 57 1.99 9.46 3.09
CA PRO A 57 2.10 10.54 2.12
C PRO A 57 1.94 10.04 0.68
N ALA A 58 2.43 8.82 0.36
CA ALA A 58 2.26 8.25 -0.97
C ALA A 58 0.79 7.89 -1.28
N ALA A 59 0.05 7.38 -0.29
CA ALA A 59 -1.38 7.11 -0.42
C ALA A 59 -2.21 8.40 -0.58
N ILE A 60 -1.87 9.46 0.17
CA ILE A 60 -2.48 10.78 -0.01
C ILE A 60 -2.23 11.28 -1.45
N GLY A 61 -0.98 11.19 -1.93
CA GLY A 61 -0.64 11.54 -3.31
C GLY A 61 -1.41 10.75 -4.36
N ALA A 62 -1.59 9.44 -4.15
CA ALA A 62 -2.38 8.59 -5.03
C ALA A 62 -3.85 9.02 -5.09
N ALA A 63 -4.45 9.35 -3.95
CA ALA A 63 -5.83 9.80 -3.86
C ALA A 63 -6.03 11.16 -4.54
N LEU A 64 -5.03 12.05 -4.47
CA LEU A 64 -5.05 13.33 -5.20
C LEU A 64 -4.89 13.14 -6.72
N ALA A 65 -4.07 12.18 -7.15
CA ALA A 65 -3.79 11.94 -8.56
C ALA A 65 -4.93 11.22 -9.30
N VAL A 66 -5.63 10.31 -8.63
CA VAL A 66 -6.71 9.49 -9.22
C VAL A 66 -7.92 9.48 -8.27
N PRO A 67 -8.69 10.60 -8.20
CA PRO A 67 -9.74 10.78 -7.19
C PRO A 67 -10.91 9.80 -7.31
N GLU A 68 -11.12 9.20 -8.48
CA GLU A 68 -12.19 8.24 -8.73
C GLU A 68 -11.86 6.81 -8.26
N ALA A 69 -10.58 6.53 -7.95
CA ALA A 69 -10.14 5.21 -7.53
C ALA A 69 -10.07 5.11 -5.99
N PRO A 70 -10.56 4.02 -5.38
CA PRO A 70 -10.30 3.75 -3.97
C PRO A 70 -8.79 3.64 -3.73
N VAL A 71 -8.29 4.23 -2.64
CA VAL A 71 -6.88 4.12 -2.25
C VAL A 71 -6.76 3.48 -0.88
N VAL A 72 -5.89 2.47 -0.77
CA VAL A 72 -5.61 1.75 0.48
C VAL A 72 -4.15 1.96 0.86
N CYS A 73 -3.93 2.57 2.03
CA CYS A 73 -2.63 2.65 2.67
C CYS A 73 -2.38 1.40 3.52
N LEU A 74 -1.50 0.51 3.05
CA LEU A 74 -1.09 -0.69 3.78
C LEU A 74 0.21 -0.40 4.53
N THR A 75 0.09 0.09 5.76
CA THR A 75 1.21 0.45 6.63
C THR A 75 1.16 -0.29 7.96
N GLY A 76 2.33 -0.47 8.59
CA GLY A 76 2.44 -0.97 9.96
C GLY A 76 2.43 0.21 10.94
N ASP A 77 2.12 -0.07 12.19
CA ASP A 77 2.13 0.92 13.27
C ASP A 77 3.47 1.65 13.42
N GLY A 78 4.59 0.92 13.32
CA GLY A 78 5.92 1.51 13.41
C GLY A 78 6.28 2.41 12.22
N GLY A 79 5.93 2.00 11.00
CA GLY A 79 6.13 2.83 9.80
C GLY A 79 5.26 4.08 9.82
N PHE A 80 4.00 3.92 10.22
CA PHE A 80 3.03 5.00 10.32
C PHE A 80 3.48 6.14 11.24
N GLN A 81 4.18 5.82 12.34
CA GLN A 81 4.67 6.83 13.29
C GLN A 81 5.67 7.82 12.68
N PHE A 82 6.37 7.48 11.60
CA PHE A 82 7.32 8.39 10.94
C PHE A 82 6.63 9.56 10.25
N THR A 83 5.41 9.35 9.76
CA THR A 83 4.66 10.31 8.96
C THR A 83 3.23 10.52 9.47
N LEU A 84 2.98 10.20 10.74
CA LEU A 84 1.73 10.49 11.42
C LEU A 84 1.26 11.96 11.26
N PRO A 85 2.15 12.98 11.28
CA PRO A 85 1.74 14.38 11.06
C PRO A 85 1.10 14.67 9.69
N GLU A 86 1.24 13.78 8.70
CA GLU A 86 0.62 13.97 7.37
C GLU A 86 -0.92 13.86 7.41
N LEU A 87 -1.51 13.40 8.53
CA LEU A 87 -2.97 13.33 8.69
C LEU A 87 -3.64 14.67 9.02
N GLY A 88 -2.91 15.69 9.48
CA GLY A 88 -3.46 17.00 9.87
C GLY A 88 -2.68 17.74 10.94
#